data_AF-A0A4U6DH43-F1
#
_entry.id   AF-A0A4U6DH43-F1
#
_cell.length_a   1.000
_cell.length_b   1.000
_cell.length_c   1.000
_cell.angle_alpha   90.00
_cell.angle_beta   90.00
_cell.angle_gamma   90.00
#
_symmetry.space_group_name_H-M   'P 1'
#
loop_
_entity.id
_entity.type
_entity.pdbx_description
1 polymer ?
#
loop_
_entity_poly.entity_id
_entity_poly.type
_entity_poly.pdbx_seq_one_letter_code
_entity_poly.pdbx_strand_id
1 'polypeptide(L)'
;MHYQISVTDPASHFLSITYTIPDINADLIEIQLPAWRPGRYEIQNFAKNIQFIEAISISGDKLPLRKITKDRWEVKTNSEETVQIRYSFFAAIQNAGSSYVDEELWYLNFINFCFYTEGRINDQCSVSLALPETFEIACGLESSGRHQLVAKDFYQLVDSPLLASETLQKSDYIVRGVQFHIWMHGNLKPNWKRIQRDFRRFSREQIATMEEFPEQDYHFLNLILPNAFYHGVEHHNSTMIVLGPDDEGEGLYTDLLGVSSHELFHAWNIIRIRPVELLPYDFTKENYFETCFVAEGCTTYYGDLFLRRAGVFDDEAYVKELQVYMKRHFENNALASQSLAESSFDLWLDGYEKGIPHRKVSVYHKGALVALILDLYLRKKSNHESSLDTVMQVLWQHFGKPFIGYTVEDYKNVVEEIAGEKLDWYWKECIFTNEPLETRLNEALAFVGLQMTIFSNGNIQLNVQDDFRAKVQRDKWLETRQVLSEEEEEE
;
A
#
# COMPACT_ATOMS: atom_id res chain seq x y z
N MET A 1 -12.81 2.36 23.06
CA MET A 1 -13.83 2.17 22.00
C MET A 1 -14.01 0.66 21.76
N HIS A 2 -15.24 0.14 21.75
CA HIS A 2 -15.45 -1.32 21.64
C HIS A 2 -16.38 -1.67 20.47
N TYR A 3 -15.96 -2.58 19.61
CA TYR A 3 -16.72 -3.02 18.43
C TYR A 3 -17.05 -4.51 18.57
N GLN A 4 -18.34 -4.84 18.50
CA GLN A 4 -18.80 -6.22 18.37
C GLN A 4 -19.35 -6.40 16.96
N ILE A 5 -18.81 -7.38 16.22
CA ILE A 5 -19.14 -7.61 14.82
C ILE A 5 -19.66 -9.04 14.69
N SER A 6 -20.83 -9.19 14.11
CA SER A 6 -21.46 -10.48 13.85
C SER A 6 -22.12 -10.49 12.49
N VAL A 7 -22.43 -11.69 11.99
CA VAL A 7 -23.24 -11.86 10.78
C VAL A 7 -24.38 -12.81 11.11
N THR A 8 -25.61 -12.31 10.99
CA THR A 8 -26.81 -13.09 11.33
C THR A 8 -27.23 -14.01 10.18
N ASP A 9 -27.04 -13.56 8.95
CA ASP A 9 -27.31 -14.29 7.72
C ASP A 9 -26.16 -14.04 6.74
N PRO A 10 -25.19 -14.96 6.61
CA PRO A 10 -24.01 -14.72 5.78
C PRO A 10 -24.31 -14.56 4.29
N ALA A 11 -25.38 -15.19 3.79
CA ALA A 11 -25.81 -15.03 2.39
C ALA A 11 -26.29 -13.61 2.07
N SER A 12 -26.60 -12.81 3.10
CA SER A 12 -27.04 -11.42 2.93
C SER A 12 -25.88 -10.42 2.75
N HIS A 13 -24.64 -10.84 3.04
CA HIS A 13 -23.45 -9.98 3.07
C HIS A 13 -23.55 -8.78 4.05
N PHE A 14 -24.45 -8.82 5.04
CA PHE A 14 -24.57 -7.77 6.04
C PHE A 14 -23.79 -8.10 7.32
N LEU A 15 -22.86 -7.22 7.65
CA LEU A 15 -22.28 -7.14 8.99
C LEU A 15 -23.30 -6.47 9.92
N SER A 16 -23.50 -7.03 11.11
CA SER A 16 -24.20 -6.40 12.23
C SER A 16 -23.15 -5.93 13.23
N ILE A 17 -23.10 -4.63 13.49
CA ILE A 17 -22.10 -4.01 14.36
C ILE A 17 -22.77 -3.33 15.55
N THR A 18 -22.22 -3.57 16.74
CA THR A 18 -22.48 -2.77 17.95
C THR A 18 -21.21 -2.05 18.36
N TYR A 19 -21.20 -0.73 18.24
CA TYR A 19 -20.12 0.13 18.69
C TYR A 19 -20.49 0.72 20.06
N THR A 20 -19.75 0.34 21.10
CA THR A 20 -19.96 0.82 22.48
C THR A 20 -18.97 1.92 22.83
N ILE A 21 -19.50 3.03 23.32
CA ILE A 21 -18.78 4.25 23.69
C ILE A 21 -18.94 4.43 25.21
N PRO A 22 -17.94 4.04 26.02
CA PRO A 22 -17.98 4.21 27.48
C PRO A 22 -17.58 5.64 27.88
N ASP A 23 -17.63 5.96 29.17
CA ASP A 23 -17.08 7.19 29.77
C ASP A 23 -17.59 8.50 29.15
N ILE A 24 -18.87 8.54 28.81
CA ILE A 24 -19.51 9.73 28.24
C ILE A 24 -19.83 10.73 29.36
N ASN A 25 -19.39 11.98 29.17
CA ASN A 25 -19.60 13.09 30.11
C ASN A 25 -20.24 14.34 29.45
N ALA A 26 -20.78 14.18 28.24
CA ALA A 26 -21.41 15.25 27.48
C ALA A 26 -22.86 14.89 27.13
N ASP A 27 -23.74 15.89 27.05
CA ASP A 27 -25.14 15.71 26.63
C ASP A 27 -25.28 15.33 25.14
N LEU A 28 -24.23 15.60 24.36
CA LEU A 28 -24.17 15.40 22.93
C LEU A 28 -22.78 14.90 22.54
N ILE A 29 -22.76 13.85 21.73
CA ILE A 29 -21.54 13.32 21.11
C ILE A 29 -21.73 13.19 19.60
N GLU A 30 -20.63 13.24 18.85
CA GLU A 30 -20.61 12.99 17.41
C GLU A 30 -19.82 11.73 17.11
N ILE A 31 -20.33 10.94 16.17
CA ILE A 31 -19.64 9.78 15.60
C ILE A 31 -19.38 10.01 14.12
N GLN A 32 -18.20 9.61 13.66
CA GLN A 32 -17.73 9.79 12.29
C GLN A 32 -17.33 8.44 11.70
N LEU A 33 -17.80 8.18 10.48
CA LEU A 33 -17.28 7.11 9.64
C LEU A 33 -16.26 7.70 8.64
N PRO A 34 -15.11 7.05 8.39
CA PRO A 34 -14.19 7.48 7.34
C PRO A 34 -14.89 7.66 5.98
N ALA A 35 -14.49 8.69 5.23
CA ALA A 35 -14.98 8.97 3.89
C ALA A 35 -14.16 8.26 2.80
N TRP A 36 -12.92 7.87 3.13
CA TRP A 36 -11.89 7.32 2.24
C TRP A 36 -10.89 6.48 3.05
N ARG A 37 -9.95 5.80 2.37
CA ARG A 37 -8.87 5.03 3.02
C ARG A 37 -7.46 5.33 2.46
N PRO A 38 -6.40 5.24 3.29
CA PRO A 38 -5.01 5.24 2.83
C PRO A 38 -4.75 4.22 1.71
N GLY A 39 -3.74 4.50 0.87
CA GLY A 39 -3.43 3.73 -0.34
C GLY A 39 -4.41 3.93 -1.50
N ARG A 40 -5.43 4.80 -1.34
CA ARG A 40 -6.38 5.15 -2.40
C ARG A 40 -6.92 6.56 -2.22
N TYR A 41 -6.31 7.52 -2.91
CA TYR A 41 -6.60 8.95 -2.75
C TYR A 41 -7.87 9.38 -3.49
N GLU A 42 -9.02 8.79 -3.14
CA GLU A 42 -10.34 9.11 -3.68
C GLU A 42 -11.41 9.02 -2.57
N ILE A 43 -12.44 9.87 -2.61
CA ILE A 43 -13.55 9.79 -1.67
C ILE A 43 -14.47 8.61 -2.04
N GLN A 44 -14.53 7.59 -1.17
CA GLN A 44 -15.26 6.35 -1.43
C GLN A 44 -16.69 6.35 -0.85
N ASN A 45 -16.96 7.21 0.14
CA ASN A 45 -18.25 7.39 0.81
C ASN A 45 -18.83 6.08 1.37
N PHE A 46 -18.11 5.40 2.27
CA PHE A 46 -18.52 4.09 2.81
C PHE A 46 -19.89 4.09 3.48
N ALA A 47 -20.31 5.24 4.04
CA ALA A 47 -21.60 5.42 4.69
C ALA A 47 -22.82 5.06 3.80
N LYS A 48 -22.66 5.01 2.48
CA LYS A 48 -23.71 4.56 1.54
C LYS A 48 -24.10 3.08 1.72
N ASN A 49 -23.22 2.28 2.32
CA ASN A 49 -23.44 0.86 2.56
C ASN A 49 -24.09 0.57 3.93
N ILE A 50 -24.39 1.61 4.73
CA ILE A 50 -25.15 1.46 5.98
C ILE A 50 -26.64 1.37 5.64
N GLN A 51 -27.28 0.26 5.99
CA GLN A 51 -28.72 0.07 5.77
C GLN A 51 -29.54 0.59 6.96
N PHE A 52 -29.06 0.34 8.17
CA PHE A 52 -29.74 0.72 9.41
C PHE A 52 -28.72 1.27 10.41
N ILE A 53 -29.11 2.27 11.20
CA ILE A 53 -28.33 2.80 12.32
C ILE A 53 -29.27 3.35 13.41
N GLU A 54 -28.99 3.00 14.66
CA GLU A 54 -29.64 3.59 15.84
C GLU A 54 -28.64 3.79 16.98
N ALA A 55 -28.98 4.70 17.90
CA ALA A 55 -28.29 4.87 19.17
C ALA A 55 -29.20 4.41 20.31
N ILE A 56 -28.64 3.71 21.28
CA ILE A 56 -29.36 3.22 22.46
C ILE A 56 -28.49 3.36 23.71
N SER A 57 -29.13 3.42 24.87
CA SER A 57 -28.48 3.25 26.17
C SER A 57 -28.12 1.79 26.42
N ILE A 58 -27.38 1.53 27.51
CA ILE A 58 -27.09 0.16 27.95
C ILE A 58 -28.35 -0.61 28.42
N SER A 59 -29.38 0.12 28.89
CA SER A 59 -30.69 -0.45 29.24
C SER A 59 -31.53 -0.80 28.01
N GLY A 60 -31.13 -0.37 26.81
CA GLY A 60 -31.83 -0.60 25.56
C GLY A 60 -32.82 0.51 25.18
N ASP A 61 -32.83 1.63 25.89
CA ASP A 61 -33.68 2.79 25.57
C ASP A 61 -33.13 3.51 24.34
N LYS A 62 -34.03 3.91 23.44
CA LYS A 62 -33.63 4.63 22.21
C LYS A 62 -33.16 6.04 22.54
N LEU A 63 -31.99 6.38 22.03
CA LEU A 63 -31.41 7.71 22.11
C LEU A 63 -31.62 8.47 20.79
N PRO A 64 -31.91 9.79 20.83
CA PRO A 64 -32.03 10.58 19.62
C PRO A 64 -30.72 10.58 18.83
N LEU A 65 -30.80 10.13 17.57
CA LEU A 65 -29.70 10.09 16.61
C LEU A 65 -30.08 10.91 15.38
N ARG A 66 -29.18 11.80 14.93
CA ARG A 66 -29.40 12.64 13.75
C ARG A 66 -28.18 12.61 12.84
N LYS A 67 -28.38 12.29 11.56
CA LYS A 67 -27.33 12.43 10.55
C LYS A 67 -27.10 13.91 10.24
N ILE A 68 -25.84 14.37 10.29
CA ILE A 68 -25.49 15.80 10.13
C ILE A 68 -24.62 16.07 8.89
N THR A 69 -23.86 15.09 8.41
CA THR A 69 -23.18 15.11 7.11
C THR A 69 -23.40 13.78 6.38
N LYS A 70 -22.73 13.55 5.24
CA LYS A 70 -22.81 12.27 4.50
C LYS A 70 -22.35 11.05 5.32
N ASP A 71 -21.48 11.26 6.32
CA ASP A 71 -20.73 10.25 7.07
C ASP A 71 -20.59 10.56 8.57
N ARG A 72 -21.33 11.55 9.09
CA ARG A 72 -21.33 11.95 10.50
C ARG A 72 -22.73 11.98 11.10
N TRP A 73 -22.83 11.55 12.35
CA TRP A 73 -24.06 11.54 13.14
C TRP A 73 -23.84 12.15 14.51
N GLU A 74 -24.88 12.80 15.01
CA GLU A 74 -24.99 13.41 16.32
C GLU A 74 -25.92 12.54 17.19
N VAL A 75 -25.48 12.23 18.41
CA VAL A 75 -26.23 11.46 19.41
C VAL A 75 -26.51 12.33 20.62
N LYS A 76 -27.77 12.40 21.05
CA LYS A 76 -28.12 12.92 22.38
C LYS A 76 -28.00 11.82 23.41
N THR A 77 -27.14 12.01 24.40
CA THR A 77 -26.75 10.96 25.35
C THR A 77 -27.77 10.80 26.47
N ASN A 78 -28.61 11.80 26.72
CA ASN A 78 -29.59 11.81 27.82
C ASN A 78 -28.98 11.46 29.19
N SER A 79 -27.75 11.93 29.44
CA SER A 79 -26.98 11.66 30.66
C SER A 79 -26.56 10.19 30.85
N GLU A 80 -26.62 9.36 29.80
CA GLU A 80 -26.03 8.02 29.81
C GLU A 80 -24.50 8.10 29.83
N GLU A 81 -23.87 7.40 30.76
CA GLU A 81 -22.39 7.27 30.82
C GLU A 81 -21.85 6.33 29.74
N THR A 82 -22.72 5.52 29.12
CA THR A 82 -22.36 4.58 28.04
C THR A 82 -23.46 4.52 26.99
N VAL A 83 -23.07 4.70 25.73
CA VAL A 83 -23.97 4.64 24.58
C VAL A 83 -23.54 3.53 23.64
N GLN A 84 -24.50 2.82 23.07
CA GLN A 84 -24.27 1.86 21.97
C GLN A 84 -24.85 2.38 20.67
N ILE A 85 -24.06 2.29 19.60
CA ILE A 85 -24.51 2.50 18.23
C ILE A 85 -24.66 1.15 17.56
N ARG A 86 -25.88 0.80 17.15
CA ARG A 86 -26.18 -0.45 16.43
C ARG A 86 -26.44 -0.14 14.98
N TYR A 87 -25.77 -0.85 14.08
CA TYR A 87 -25.91 -0.60 12.66
C TYR A 87 -25.59 -1.84 11.82
N SER A 88 -26.07 -1.85 10.58
CA SER A 88 -25.74 -2.87 9.60
C SER A 88 -25.00 -2.28 8.40
N PHE A 89 -23.97 -2.99 7.93
CA PHE A 89 -23.12 -2.58 6.82
C PHE A 89 -23.08 -3.67 5.75
N PHE A 90 -23.32 -3.29 4.49
CA PHE A 90 -23.27 -4.20 3.35
C PHE A 90 -21.81 -4.39 2.85
N ALA A 91 -21.28 -5.60 3.01
CA ALA A 91 -19.90 -5.99 2.70
C ALA A 91 -19.87 -7.12 1.66
N ALA A 92 -19.94 -6.76 0.38
CA ALA A 92 -20.06 -7.72 -0.73
C ALA A 92 -19.01 -7.51 -1.85
N ILE A 93 -17.86 -6.88 -1.56
CA ILE A 93 -16.87 -6.53 -2.58
C ILE A 93 -15.50 -7.13 -2.24
N GLN A 94 -15.07 -8.09 -3.05
CA GLN A 94 -13.76 -8.76 -2.94
C GLN A 94 -12.67 -7.99 -3.70
N ASN A 95 -12.22 -6.87 -3.14
CA ASN A 95 -11.03 -6.15 -3.61
C ASN A 95 -10.13 -5.78 -2.42
N ALA A 96 -8.85 -5.46 -2.63
CA ALA A 96 -7.92 -5.21 -1.52
C ALA A 96 -8.23 -3.99 -0.64
N GLY A 97 -9.24 -3.17 -0.97
CA GLY A 97 -9.63 -1.98 -0.24
C GLY A 97 -11.07 -1.91 0.26
N SER A 98 -11.82 -3.00 0.17
CA SER A 98 -13.23 -3.09 0.58
C SER A 98 -13.42 -4.17 1.66
N SER A 99 -14.67 -4.55 1.94
CA SER A 99 -14.99 -5.67 2.83
C SER A 99 -15.93 -6.64 2.11
N TYR A 100 -15.77 -7.92 2.42
CA TYR A 100 -16.58 -9.03 1.92
C TYR A 100 -16.91 -9.99 3.05
N VAL A 101 -18.14 -10.48 3.09
CA VAL A 101 -18.51 -11.51 4.06
C VAL A 101 -19.50 -12.52 3.51
N ASP A 102 -19.24 -13.80 3.67
CA ASP A 102 -20.18 -14.89 3.42
C ASP A 102 -20.00 -16.04 4.44
N GLU A 103 -20.53 -17.23 4.13
CA GLU A 103 -20.43 -18.41 4.98
C GLU A 103 -19.00 -18.95 5.11
N GLU A 104 -18.12 -18.66 4.15
CA GLU A 104 -16.79 -19.26 4.04
C GLU A 104 -15.66 -18.28 4.36
N LEU A 105 -15.87 -16.98 4.09
CA LEU A 105 -14.85 -15.94 4.16
C LEU A 105 -15.39 -14.66 4.80
N TRP A 106 -14.69 -14.20 5.83
CA TRP A 106 -14.81 -12.85 6.34
C TRP A 106 -13.54 -12.08 5.99
N TYR A 107 -13.63 -11.22 5.01
CA TYR A 107 -12.60 -10.25 4.67
C TYR A 107 -13.05 -8.86 5.12
N LEU A 108 -12.42 -8.34 6.17
CA LEU A 108 -12.82 -7.10 6.81
C LEU A 108 -11.73 -6.04 6.67
N ASN A 109 -12.11 -4.88 6.16
CA ASN A 109 -11.30 -3.67 6.24
C ASN A 109 -12.03 -2.67 7.14
N PHE A 110 -11.60 -2.55 8.41
CA PHE A 110 -12.34 -1.85 9.46
C PHE A 110 -12.64 -0.39 9.10
N ILE A 111 -11.81 0.26 8.28
CA ILE A 111 -12.02 1.64 7.81
C ILE A 111 -13.36 1.82 7.08
N ASN A 112 -13.89 0.75 6.48
CA ASN A 112 -15.14 0.81 5.72
C ASN A 112 -16.36 1.00 6.63
N PHE A 113 -16.33 0.49 7.86
CA PHE A 113 -17.55 0.35 8.67
C PHE A 113 -17.38 0.70 10.15
N CYS A 114 -16.18 0.79 10.71
CA CYS A 114 -15.99 1.20 12.10
C CYS A 114 -16.13 2.72 12.25
N PHE A 115 -17.07 3.15 13.08
CA PHE A 115 -17.17 4.55 13.52
C PHE A 115 -16.11 4.87 14.57
N TYR A 116 -15.66 6.12 14.64
CA TYR A 116 -15.00 6.66 15.83
C TYR A 116 -15.84 7.78 16.44
N THR A 117 -15.64 8.04 17.74
CA THR A 117 -16.26 9.19 18.42
C THR A 117 -15.34 10.40 18.26
N GLU A 118 -15.88 11.54 17.84
CA GLU A 118 -15.09 12.77 17.64
C GLU A 118 -14.35 13.15 18.95
N GLY A 119 -13.08 13.55 18.82
CA GLY A 119 -12.20 13.82 19.95
C GLY A 119 -11.60 12.58 20.63
N ARG A 120 -11.97 11.36 20.21
CA ARG A 120 -11.53 10.08 20.81
C ARG A 120 -10.84 9.14 19.82
N ILE A 121 -10.33 9.66 18.71
CA ILE A 121 -9.67 8.86 17.66
C ILE A 121 -8.40 8.14 18.17
N ASN A 122 -7.77 8.67 19.23
CA ASN A 122 -6.59 8.09 19.86
C ASN A 122 -6.92 7.11 21.01
N ASP A 123 -8.21 6.86 21.30
CA ASP A 123 -8.59 5.89 22.32
C ASP A 123 -8.34 4.47 21.84
N GLN A 124 -7.90 3.60 22.76
CA GLN A 124 -7.74 2.17 22.49
C GLN A 124 -9.05 1.56 21.95
N CYS A 125 -8.90 0.71 20.94
CA CYS A 125 -9.98 -0.03 20.31
C CYS A 125 -9.91 -1.51 20.68
N SER A 126 -11.05 -2.11 20.99
CA SER A 126 -11.18 -3.58 21.06
C SER A 126 -12.23 -4.07 20.08
N VAL A 127 -11.97 -5.20 19.44
CA VAL A 127 -12.88 -5.84 18.50
C VAL A 127 -13.21 -7.25 19.00
N SER A 128 -14.48 -7.60 18.98
CA SER A 128 -14.96 -8.97 19.21
C SER A 128 -15.73 -9.45 17.98
N LEU A 129 -15.30 -10.56 17.42
CA LEU A 129 -15.88 -11.15 16.21
C LEU A 129 -16.69 -12.39 16.58
N ALA A 130 -17.96 -12.43 16.20
CA ALA A 130 -18.81 -13.61 16.36
C ALA A 130 -18.60 -14.59 15.19
N LEU A 131 -17.37 -15.09 15.06
CA LEU A 131 -16.98 -16.06 14.03
C LEU A 131 -17.35 -17.50 14.44
N PRO A 132 -17.57 -18.39 13.46
CA PRO A 132 -17.60 -19.82 13.71
C PRO A 132 -16.33 -20.28 14.44
N GLU A 133 -16.47 -21.27 15.31
CA GLU A 133 -15.35 -21.83 16.08
C GLU A 133 -14.21 -22.34 15.18
N THR A 134 -14.51 -22.84 13.99
CA THR A 134 -13.51 -23.40 13.06
C THR A 134 -12.68 -22.35 12.34
N PHE A 135 -13.06 -21.07 12.40
CA PHE A 135 -12.38 -20.03 11.64
C PHE A 135 -11.06 -19.64 12.30
N GLU A 136 -10.00 -19.56 11.50
CA GLU A 136 -8.77 -18.89 11.88
C GLU A 136 -8.80 -17.42 11.48
N ILE A 137 -8.01 -16.58 12.14
CA ILE A 137 -7.88 -15.15 11.83
C ILE A 137 -6.45 -14.89 11.35
N ALA A 138 -6.34 -14.25 10.18
CA ALA A 138 -5.13 -13.63 9.68
C ALA A 138 -5.26 -12.10 9.77
N CYS A 139 -4.52 -11.47 10.68
CA CYS A 139 -4.54 -10.04 10.93
C CYS A 139 -3.23 -9.61 11.61
N GLY A 140 -2.80 -8.37 11.41
CA GLY A 140 -1.64 -7.78 12.09
C GLY A 140 -1.95 -7.21 13.49
N LEU A 141 -3.21 -7.21 13.94
CA LEU A 141 -3.55 -6.77 15.30
C LEU A 141 -3.21 -7.82 16.36
N GLU A 142 -2.86 -7.34 17.55
CA GLU A 142 -2.67 -8.20 18.72
C GLU A 142 -4.00 -8.90 19.09
N SER A 143 -3.91 -10.20 19.34
CA SER A 143 -5.03 -10.98 19.88
C SER A 143 -5.04 -10.92 21.40
N SER A 144 -6.16 -10.49 21.99
CA SER A 144 -6.40 -10.54 23.45
C SER A 144 -7.15 -11.80 23.89
N GLY A 145 -7.48 -12.67 22.94
CA GLY A 145 -8.27 -13.86 23.14
C GLY A 145 -8.85 -14.36 21.82
N ARG A 146 -9.51 -15.52 21.86
CA ARG A 146 -10.12 -16.08 20.65
C ARG A 146 -11.14 -15.12 20.05
N HIS A 147 -10.97 -14.80 18.77
CA HIS A 147 -11.80 -13.85 18.03
C HIS A 147 -11.88 -12.45 18.66
N GLN A 148 -10.87 -12.09 19.45
CA GLN A 148 -10.75 -10.79 20.11
C GLN A 148 -9.43 -10.14 19.72
N LEU A 149 -9.51 -8.90 19.23
CA LEU A 149 -8.37 -8.11 18.77
C LEU A 149 -8.33 -6.78 19.51
N VAL A 150 -7.13 -6.23 19.67
CA VAL A 150 -6.90 -4.92 20.29
C VAL A 150 -6.03 -4.07 19.37
N ALA A 151 -6.39 -2.80 19.25
CA ALA A 151 -5.59 -1.78 18.59
C ALA A 151 -5.37 -0.61 19.56
N LYS A 152 -4.18 -0.03 19.54
CA LYS A 152 -3.76 1.06 20.45
C LYS A 152 -4.60 2.34 20.28
N ASP A 153 -5.10 2.57 19.07
CA ASP A 153 -5.92 3.70 18.67
C ASP A 153 -6.78 3.32 17.46
N PHE A 154 -7.61 4.26 16.98
CA PHE A 154 -8.44 4.05 15.79
C PHE A 154 -7.60 3.97 14.51
N TYR A 155 -6.47 4.69 14.43
CA TYR A 155 -5.59 4.66 13.27
C TYR A 155 -5.03 3.25 13.02
N GLN A 156 -4.56 2.57 14.06
CA GLN A 156 -4.09 1.18 13.96
C GLN A 156 -5.25 0.23 13.63
N LEU A 157 -6.44 0.43 14.21
CA LEU A 157 -7.60 -0.41 13.90
C LEU A 157 -7.93 -0.37 12.40
N VAL A 158 -8.06 0.83 11.84
CA VAL A 158 -8.48 0.99 10.44
C VAL A 158 -7.38 0.69 9.42
N ASP A 159 -6.13 0.59 9.88
CA ASP A 159 -4.97 0.19 9.08
C ASP A 159 -4.62 -1.30 9.27
N SER A 160 -5.54 -2.12 9.78
CA SER A 160 -5.30 -3.55 10.02
C SER A 160 -6.41 -4.40 9.42
N PRO A 161 -6.35 -4.73 8.12
CA PRO A 161 -7.32 -5.64 7.52
C PRO A 161 -7.24 -7.04 8.13
N LEU A 162 -8.29 -7.82 7.90
CA LEU A 162 -8.43 -9.17 8.43
C LEU A 162 -9.02 -10.11 7.38
N LEU A 163 -8.45 -11.32 7.29
CA LEU A 163 -9.12 -12.49 6.71
C LEU A 163 -9.48 -13.46 7.82
N ALA A 164 -10.68 -14.04 7.77
CA ALA A 164 -11.04 -15.18 8.58
C ALA A 164 -11.80 -16.22 7.76
N SER A 165 -11.34 -17.47 7.84
CA SER A 165 -11.94 -18.63 7.18
C SER A 165 -11.42 -19.91 7.83
N GLU A 166 -12.20 -20.99 7.74
CA GLU A 166 -11.75 -22.35 8.08
C GLU A 166 -10.67 -22.87 7.10
N THR A 167 -10.62 -22.34 5.88
CA THR A 167 -9.72 -22.83 4.82
C THR A 167 -8.45 -22.01 4.63
N LEU A 168 -8.17 -21.08 5.55
CA LEU A 168 -6.94 -20.29 5.52
C LEU A 168 -5.71 -21.22 5.55
N GLN A 169 -4.79 -20.97 4.62
CA GLN A 169 -3.49 -21.62 4.60
C GLN A 169 -2.43 -20.62 5.05
N LYS A 170 -1.44 -21.09 5.81
CA LYS A 170 -0.39 -20.27 6.39
C LYS A 170 1.00 -20.83 6.12
N SER A 171 1.97 -19.95 5.91
CA SER A 171 3.39 -20.28 5.93
C SER A 171 4.20 -19.16 6.56
N ASP A 172 5.21 -19.54 7.33
CA ASP A 172 6.01 -18.62 8.15
C ASP A 172 7.46 -18.61 7.70
N TYR A 173 8.12 -17.46 7.83
CA TYR A 173 9.56 -17.35 7.67
C TYR A 173 10.12 -16.20 8.51
N ILE A 174 11.44 -16.22 8.77
CA ILE A 174 12.13 -15.19 9.54
C ILE A 174 13.25 -14.62 8.67
N VAL A 175 13.43 -13.30 8.69
CA VAL A 175 14.56 -12.61 8.07
C VAL A 175 15.05 -11.53 9.03
N ARG A 176 16.34 -11.57 9.40
CA ARG A 176 16.98 -10.57 10.29
C ARG A 176 16.19 -10.29 11.59
N GLY A 177 15.58 -11.33 12.16
CA GLY A 177 14.81 -11.24 13.41
C GLY A 177 13.35 -10.81 13.24
N VAL A 178 12.91 -10.42 12.04
CA VAL A 178 11.52 -10.09 11.74
C VAL A 178 10.75 -11.36 11.39
N GLN A 179 9.58 -11.55 12.00
CA GLN A 179 8.69 -12.66 11.72
C GLN A 179 7.74 -12.32 10.57
N PHE A 180 7.78 -13.08 9.48
CA PHE A 180 6.85 -12.92 8.37
C PHE A 180 5.83 -14.04 8.32
N HIS A 181 4.61 -13.68 7.97
CA HIS A 181 3.47 -14.58 7.81
C HIS A 181 2.89 -14.43 6.41
N ILE A 182 2.78 -15.53 5.67
CA ILE A 182 2.11 -15.59 4.37
C ILE A 182 0.80 -16.34 4.55
N TRP A 183 -0.30 -15.63 4.38
CA TRP A 183 -1.64 -16.17 4.44
C TRP A 183 -2.22 -16.27 3.03
N MET A 184 -2.88 -17.38 2.74
CA MET A 184 -3.53 -17.61 1.45
C MET A 184 -4.94 -18.16 1.66
N HIS A 185 -5.90 -17.49 1.03
CA HIS A 185 -7.28 -17.94 0.87
C HIS A 185 -7.61 -18.03 -0.61
N GLY A 186 -8.42 -19.02 -1.00
CA GLY A 186 -8.82 -19.26 -2.38
C GLY A 186 -8.55 -20.69 -2.81
N ASN A 187 -8.91 -21.01 -4.05
CA ASN A 187 -8.77 -22.34 -4.61
C ASN A 187 -7.35 -22.56 -5.19
N LEU A 188 -6.35 -22.63 -4.31
CA LEU A 188 -4.97 -22.91 -4.70
C LEU A 188 -4.29 -23.94 -3.80
N LYS A 189 -3.26 -24.58 -4.37
CA LYS A 189 -2.31 -25.47 -3.68
C LYS A 189 -0.92 -24.84 -3.74
N PRO A 190 -0.57 -23.96 -2.80
CA PRO A 190 0.67 -23.19 -2.86
C PRO A 190 1.89 -24.12 -2.83
N ASN A 191 2.88 -23.86 -3.69
CA ASN A 191 4.20 -24.47 -3.54
C ASN A 191 4.97 -23.71 -2.45
N TRP A 192 4.70 -24.06 -1.19
CA TRP A 192 5.25 -23.35 -0.04
C TRP A 192 6.77 -23.25 -0.03
N LYS A 193 7.48 -24.29 -0.48
CA LYS A 193 8.95 -24.25 -0.57
C LYS A 193 9.44 -23.13 -1.50
N ARG A 194 8.83 -23.01 -2.69
CA ARG A 194 9.19 -21.99 -3.67
C ARG A 194 8.80 -20.59 -3.16
N ILE A 195 7.58 -20.46 -2.65
CA ILE A 195 7.05 -19.20 -2.10
C ILE A 195 7.94 -18.70 -0.96
N GLN A 196 8.21 -19.54 0.04
CA GLN A 196 9.06 -19.16 1.18
C GLN A 196 10.46 -18.76 0.74
N ARG A 197 11.07 -19.51 -0.20
CA ARG A 197 12.40 -19.18 -0.73
C ARG A 197 12.40 -17.79 -1.37
N ASP A 198 11.45 -17.50 -2.25
CA ASP A 198 11.44 -16.25 -3.00
C ASP A 198 11.04 -15.06 -2.12
N PHE A 199 10.08 -15.25 -1.19
CA PHE A 199 9.71 -14.25 -0.18
C PHE A 199 10.86 -13.91 0.76
N ARG A 200 11.59 -14.91 1.28
CA ARG A 200 12.79 -14.67 2.09
C ARG A 200 13.81 -13.82 1.34
N ARG A 201 14.04 -14.14 0.06
CA ARG A 201 15.05 -13.46 -0.77
C ARG A 201 14.75 -11.98 -0.95
N PHE A 202 13.54 -11.62 -1.41
CA PHE A 202 13.23 -10.20 -1.61
C PHE A 202 13.09 -9.45 -0.28
N SER A 203 12.52 -10.06 0.77
CA SER A 203 12.45 -9.43 2.09
C SER A 203 13.84 -9.15 2.66
N ARG A 204 14.79 -10.08 2.50
CA ARG A 204 16.18 -9.90 2.92
C ARG A 204 16.86 -8.77 2.14
N GLU A 205 16.66 -8.71 0.82
CA GLU A 205 17.19 -7.63 -0.01
C GLU A 205 16.68 -6.24 0.43
N GLN A 206 15.37 -6.13 0.67
CA GLN A 206 14.76 -4.87 1.09
C GLN A 206 15.27 -4.42 2.46
N ILE A 207 15.32 -5.33 3.44
CA ILE A 207 15.86 -5.02 4.78
C ILE A 207 17.36 -4.73 4.71
N ALA A 208 18.12 -5.42 3.85
CA ALA A 208 19.54 -5.11 3.66
C ALA A 208 19.74 -3.71 3.06
N THR A 209 18.88 -3.31 2.14
CA THR A 209 18.92 -1.98 1.51
C THR A 209 18.50 -0.88 2.47
N MET A 210 17.46 -1.08 3.27
CA MET A 210 16.97 -0.08 4.23
C MET A 210 17.63 -0.18 5.61
N GLU A 211 18.54 -1.14 5.79
CA GLU A 211 19.33 -1.47 7.00
C GLU A 211 18.52 -2.01 8.20
N GLU A 212 17.27 -1.63 8.36
CA GLU A 212 16.34 -2.10 9.40
C GLU A 212 14.91 -2.23 8.87
N PHE A 213 14.06 -2.98 9.56
CA PHE A 213 12.62 -3.10 9.26
C PHE A 213 11.80 -2.37 10.35
N PRO A 214 10.72 -1.64 10.02
CA PRO A 214 9.97 -0.85 11.00
C PRO A 214 9.16 -1.69 12.00
N GLU A 215 8.89 -2.96 11.69
CA GLU A 215 8.03 -3.85 12.50
C GLU A 215 8.78 -5.09 13.03
N GLN A 216 8.19 -5.76 14.02
CA GLN A 216 8.68 -7.04 14.54
C GLN A 216 8.06 -8.24 13.82
N ASP A 217 6.84 -8.08 13.33
CA ASP A 217 6.11 -9.05 12.52
C ASP A 217 5.47 -8.38 11.30
N TYR A 218 5.21 -9.14 10.24
CA TYR A 218 4.55 -8.64 9.04
C TYR A 218 3.70 -9.72 8.34
N HIS A 219 2.50 -9.35 7.92
CA HIS A 219 1.50 -10.26 7.37
C HIS A 219 1.18 -9.98 5.89
N PHE A 220 1.49 -10.92 5.00
CA PHE A 220 0.96 -10.92 3.64
C PHE A 220 -0.39 -11.64 3.61
N LEU A 221 -1.48 -10.89 3.47
CA LEU A 221 -2.84 -11.42 3.38
C LEU A 221 -3.23 -11.58 1.90
N ASN A 222 -3.29 -12.80 1.39
CA ASN A 222 -3.58 -13.05 -0.02
C ASN A 222 -4.96 -13.69 -0.20
N LEU A 223 -5.82 -13.05 -0.98
CA LEU A 223 -7.10 -13.59 -1.44
C LEU A 223 -7.02 -13.85 -2.95
N ILE A 224 -7.08 -15.13 -3.33
CA ILE A 224 -6.98 -15.56 -4.72
C ILE A 224 -8.38 -15.87 -5.25
N LEU A 225 -8.79 -15.13 -6.28
CA LEU A 225 -10.10 -15.21 -6.90
C LEU A 225 -10.07 -16.08 -8.17
N PRO A 226 -11.20 -16.69 -8.55
CA PRO A 226 -11.30 -17.45 -9.81
C PRO A 226 -11.33 -16.55 -11.06
N ASN A 227 -11.48 -15.24 -10.89
CA ASN A 227 -11.56 -14.27 -11.99
C ASN A 227 -10.32 -13.39 -12.01
N ALA A 228 -9.99 -12.86 -13.18
CA ALA A 228 -8.88 -11.91 -13.35
C ALA A 228 -9.01 -10.71 -12.40
N PHE A 229 -7.99 -10.52 -11.56
CA PHE A 229 -7.96 -9.44 -10.58
C PHE A 229 -6.52 -9.11 -10.18
N TYR A 230 -6.24 -7.83 -9.92
CA TYR A 230 -4.93 -7.39 -9.45
C TYR A 230 -5.11 -6.13 -8.59
N HIS A 231 -4.90 -6.24 -7.28
CA HIS A 231 -4.96 -5.12 -6.35
C HIS A 231 -4.17 -5.45 -5.08
N GLY A 232 -3.21 -4.61 -4.72
CA GLY A 232 -2.54 -4.60 -3.42
C GLY A 232 -2.89 -3.33 -2.65
N VAL A 233 -2.88 -3.42 -1.32
CA VAL A 233 -2.98 -2.28 -0.42
C VAL A 233 -2.01 -2.48 0.74
N GLU A 234 -1.22 -1.45 0.99
CA GLU A 234 -0.23 -1.37 2.03
C GLU A 234 -0.86 -1.05 3.38
N HIS A 235 -0.32 -1.64 4.45
CA HIS A 235 -0.74 -1.39 5.84
C HIS A 235 0.48 -1.40 6.77
N HIS A 236 0.29 -0.93 8.01
CA HIS A 236 1.36 -0.76 9.00
C HIS A 236 2.29 -1.98 9.16
N ASN A 237 1.74 -3.14 9.48
CA ASN A 237 2.45 -4.41 9.63
C ASN A 237 1.80 -5.53 8.79
N SER A 238 1.13 -5.17 7.71
CA SER A 238 0.52 -6.14 6.80
C SER A 238 0.35 -5.57 5.40
N THR A 239 -0.09 -6.41 4.47
CA THR A 239 -0.66 -5.97 3.20
C THR A 239 -1.83 -6.87 2.85
N MET A 240 -2.85 -6.30 2.21
CA MET A 240 -3.95 -7.06 1.62
C MET A 240 -3.74 -7.12 0.10
N ILE A 241 -3.64 -8.34 -0.43
CA ILE A 241 -3.42 -8.61 -1.84
C ILE A 241 -4.59 -9.45 -2.36
N VAL A 242 -5.22 -8.97 -3.43
CA VAL A 242 -6.25 -9.72 -4.16
C VAL A 242 -5.77 -9.96 -5.58
N LEU A 243 -5.65 -11.23 -5.95
CA LEU A 243 -5.17 -11.66 -7.26
C LEU A 243 -6.12 -12.67 -7.91
N GLY A 244 -6.00 -12.85 -9.21
CA GLY A 244 -6.65 -13.91 -9.96
C GLY A 244 -6.43 -13.75 -11.47
N PRO A 245 -6.80 -14.75 -12.30
CA PRO A 245 -7.55 -15.93 -11.91
C PRO A 245 -6.68 -17.01 -11.25
N ASP A 246 -7.29 -17.89 -10.47
CA ASP A 246 -6.63 -18.93 -9.67
C ASP A 246 -5.96 -20.04 -10.51
N ASP A 247 -6.24 -20.09 -11.81
CA ASP A 247 -5.75 -21.09 -12.77
C ASP A 247 -4.63 -20.58 -13.70
N GLU A 248 -4.15 -19.34 -13.54
CA GLU A 248 -3.13 -18.74 -14.42
C GLU A 248 -1.71 -19.33 -14.25
N GLY A 249 -1.48 -20.09 -13.19
CA GLY A 249 -0.20 -20.78 -12.97
C GLY A 249 0.97 -19.81 -12.73
N GLU A 250 1.95 -19.79 -13.64
CA GLU A 250 3.15 -18.96 -13.50
C GLU A 250 2.87 -17.45 -13.66
N GLY A 251 1.78 -17.06 -14.35
CA GLY A 251 1.35 -15.66 -14.43
C GLY A 251 0.98 -15.13 -13.05
N LEU A 252 0.04 -15.79 -12.39
CA LEU A 252 -0.36 -15.52 -11.01
C LEU A 252 0.82 -15.52 -10.04
N TYR A 253 1.78 -16.46 -10.20
CA TYR A 253 2.96 -16.50 -9.34
C TYR A 253 3.88 -15.28 -9.54
N THR A 254 4.06 -14.84 -10.78
CA THR A 254 4.84 -13.64 -11.09
C THR A 254 4.17 -12.40 -10.51
N ASP A 255 2.85 -12.29 -10.66
CA ASP A 255 2.04 -11.22 -10.09
C ASP A 255 2.10 -11.19 -8.56
N LEU A 256 2.03 -12.37 -7.91
CA LEU A 256 2.19 -12.52 -6.46
C LEU A 256 3.53 -11.96 -5.97
N LEU A 257 4.62 -12.30 -6.65
CA LEU A 257 5.95 -11.80 -6.29
C LEU A 257 6.08 -10.30 -6.52
N GLY A 258 5.63 -9.82 -7.68
CA GLY A 258 5.64 -8.40 -8.06
C GLY A 258 4.92 -7.53 -7.04
N VAL A 259 3.65 -7.86 -6.78
CA VAL A 259 2.83 -7.10 -5.82
C VAL A 259 3.36 -7.26 -4.40
N SER A 260 3.77 -8.46 -3.96
CA SER A 260 4.28 -8.63 -2.58
C SER A 260 5.57 -7.84 -2.33
N SER A 261 6.47 -7.77 -3.31
CA SER A 261 7.69 -6.95 -3.20
C SER A 261 7.37 -5.47 -3.15
N HIS A 262 6.42 -5.01 -3.98
CA HIS A 262 5.92 -3.63 -3.97
C HIS A 262 5.33 -3.25 -2.61
N GLU A 263 4.38 -4.04 -2.13
CA GLU A 263 3.66 -3.79 -0.88
C GLU A 263 4.57 -3.90 0.35
N LEU A 264 5.57 -4.78 0.34
CA LEU A 264 6.54 -4.85 1.44
C LEU A 264 7.35 -3.55 1.53
N PHE A 265 7.75 -2.96 0.40
CA PHE A 265 8.53 -1.73 0.43
C PHE A 265 7.71 -0.55 0.99
N HIS A 266 6.39 -0.61 0.85
CA HIS A 266 5.51 0.38 1.44
C HIS A 266 5.58 0.44 2.97
N ALA A 267 5.99 -0.64 3.65
CA ALA A 267 6.21 -0.64 5.10
C ALA A 267 7.18 0.49 5.53
N TRP A 268 8.20 0.78 4.71
CA TRP A 268 9.00 2.00 4.85
C TRP A 268 8.34 3.17 4.14
N ASN A 269 8.05 3.03 2.86
CA ASN A 269 7.66 4.15 2.01
C ASN A 269 6.14 4.35 1.94
N ILE A 270 5.67 5.53 2.33
CA ILE A 270 4.28 5.94 2.63
C ILE A 270 3.76 5.55 4.01
N ILE A 271 4.02 4.33 4.49
CA ILE A 271 3.61 3.94 5.84
C ILE A 271 4.39 4.74 6.89
N ARG A 272 5.70 4.96 6.67
CA ARG A 272 6.56 5.74 7.58
C ARG A 272 7.14 6.97 6.94
N ILE A 273 7.81 6.83 5.79
CA ILE A 273 8.27 7.95 4.96
C ILE A 273 7.04 8.55 4.31
N ARG A 274 6.37 9.43 5.05
CA ARG A 274 5.05 9.95 4.70
C ARG A 274 5.10 11.46 4.47
N PRO A 275 4.41 12.00 3.45
CA PRO A 275 4.22 13.44 3.31
C PRO A 275 3.54 14.04 4.55
N VAL A 276 3.92 15.25 4.94
CA VAL A 276 3.33 15.93 6.11
C VAL A 276 1.82 16.15 5.96
N GLU A 277 1.33 16.30 4.74
CA GLU A 277 -0.08 16.49 4.41
C GLU A 277 -0.94 15.25 4.73
N LEU A 278 -0.30 14.09 4.90
CA LEU A 278 -0.93 12.81 5.24
C LEU A 278 -0.71 12.43 6.73
N LEU A 279 -0.13 13.32 7.54
CA LEU A 279 0.25 13.03 8.93
C LEU A 279 -0.39 14.01 9.95
N PRO A 280 -1.36 13.56 10.77
CA PRO A 280 -2.10 12.31 10.63
C PRO A 280 -3.05 12.36 9.43
N TYR A 281 -3.62 11.22 9.04
CA TYR A 281 -4.70 11.21 8.07
C TYR A 281 -5.95 11.91 8.64
N ASP A 282 -6.49 12.86 7.89
CA ASP A 282 -7.86 13.32 8.06
C ASP A 282 -8.78 12.44 7.21
N PHE A 283 -9.57 11.58 7.87
CA PHE A 283 -10.46 10.64 7.19
C PHE A 283 -11.76 11.28 6.66
N THR A 284 -11.99 12.57 6.92
CA THR A 284 -13.26 13.24 6.62
C THR A 284 -13.28 13.93 5.26
N LYS A 285 -12.11 14.18 4.67
CA LYS A 285 -11.93 14.98 3.46
C LYS A 285 -10.70 14.55 2.65
N GLU A 286 -10.52 15.17 1.50
CA GLU A 286 -9.35 15.04 0.64
C GLU A 286 -8.09 15.58 1.33
N ASN A 287 -7.00 14.80 1.29
CA ASN A 287 -5.67 15.20 1.78
C ASN A 287 -4.71 15.36 0.60
N TYR A 288 -4.66 16.56 0.04
CA TYR A 288 -3.87 16.87 -1.16
C TYR A 288 -2.37 16.86 -0.88
N PHE A 289 -1.59 16.25 -1.77
CA PHE A 289 -0.13 16.24 -1.74
C PHE A 289 0.44 16.03 -3.15
N GLU A 290 1.64 16.55 -3.41
CA GLU A 290 2.25 16.55 -4.75
C GLU A 290 3.28 15.42 -4.94
N THR A 291 3.67 14.74 -3.86
CA THR A 291 4.76 13.75 -3.85
C THR A 291 4.28 12.31 -3.97
N CYS A 292 3.12 12.05 -4.58
CA CYS A 292 2.66 10.67 -4.82
C CYS A 292 3.63 9.87 -5.71
N PHE A 293 4.44 10.55 -6.54
CA PHE A 293 5.53 9.87 -7.26
C PHE A 293 6.64 9.33 -6.35
N VAL A 294 6.84 9.88 -5.15
CA VAL A 294 7.74 9.30 -4.15
C VAL A 294 7.06 8.08 -3.53
N ALA A 295 5.80 8.21 -3.13
CA ALA A 295 5.03 7.12 -2.52
C ALA A 295 4.85 5.91 -3.45
N GLU A 296 4.37 6.13 -4.67
CA GLU A 296 3.99 5.07 -5.62
C GLU A 296 5.05 4.84 -6.70
N GLY A 297 5.66 5.92 -7.19
CA GLY A 297 6.64 5.85 -8.27
C GLY A 297 7.94 5.18 -7.85
N CYS A 298 8.54 5.63 -6.73
CA CYS A 298 9.72 4.98 -6.17
C CYS A 298 9.41 3.52 -5.78
N THR A 299 8.25 3.24 -5.19
CA THR A 299 7.86 1.87 -4.80
C THR A 299 7.63 0.97 -6.00
N THR A 300 7.04 1.47 -7.09
CA THR A 300 6.92 0.74 -8.36
C THR A 300 8.29 0.40 -8.93
N TYR A 301 9.22 1.36 -8.93
CA TYR A 301 10.59 1.13 -9.38
C TYR A 301 11.32 0.09 -8.52
N TYR A 302 11.19 0.20 -7.19
CA TYR A 302 11.85 -0.67 -6.24
C TYR A 302 11.29 -2.08 -6.21
N GLY A 303 9.97 -2.25 -6.36
CA GLY A 303 9.29 -3.56 -6.31
C GLY A 303 9.98 -4.60 -7.20
N ASP A 304 10.17 -4.30 -8.48
CA ASP A 304 10.83 -5.22 -9.41
C ASP A 304 12.36 -5.21 -9.29
N LEU A 305 12.96 -4.07 -8.97
CA LEU A 305 14.41 -3.99 -8.78
C LEU A 305 14.85 -4.91 -7.64
N PHE A 306 14.09 -4.97 -6.54
CA PHE A 306 14.38 -5.86 -5.43
C PHE A 306 14.21 -7.32 -5.79
N LEU A 307 13.20 -7.68 -6.58
CA LEU A 307 13.07 -9.05 -7.10
C LEU A 307 14.27 -9.44 -7.95
N ARG A 308 14.77 -8.51 -8.78
CA ARG A 308 15.98 -8.76 -9.57
C ARG A 308 17.22 -8.88 -8.70
N ARG A 309 17.48 -7.92 -7.81
CA ARG A 309 18.65 -7.93 -6.91
C ARG A 309 18.68 -9.17 -6.03
N ALA A 310 17.51 -9.62 -5.59
CA ALA A 310 17.35 -10.83 -4.78
C ALA A 310 17.51 -12.15 -5.57
N GLY A 311 17.71 -12.08 -6.89
CA GLY A 311 17.81 -13.26 -7.75
C GLY A 311 16.51 -14.06 -7.85
N VAL A 312 15.37 -13.41 -7.60
CA VAL A 312 14.03 -13.97 -7.83
C VAL A 312 13.66 -13.79 -9.31
N PHE A 313 13.96 -12.61 -9.86
CA PHE A 313 13.96 -12.37 -11.30
C PHE A 313 15.38 -12.47 -11.85
N ASP A 314 15.48 -12.92 -13.10
CA ASP A 314 16.70 -12.77 -13.91
C ASP A 314 16.70 -11.42 -14.67
N ASP A 315 17.79 -11.14 -15.38
CA ASP A 315 17.94 -9.90 -16.16
C ASP A 315 16.85 -9.73 -17.22
N GLU A 316 16.44 -10.83 -17.87
CA GLU A 316 15.45 -10.78 -18.95
C GLU A 316 14.07 -10.42 -18.40
N ALA A 317 13.66 -11.05 -17.30
CA ALA A 317 12.43 -10.73 -16.59
C ALA A 317 12.43 -9.26 -16.13
N TYR A 318 13.52 -8.78 -15.53
CA TYR A 318 13.58 -7.39 -15.07
C TYR A 318 13.53 -6.37 -16.22
N VAL A 319 14.26 -6.61 -17.32
CA VAL A 319 14.21 -5.75 -18.51
C VAL A 319 12.80 -5.73 -19.12
N LYS A 320 12.08 -6.86 -19.08
CA LYS A 320 10.69 -6.93 -19.53
C LYS A 320 9.78 -6.05 -18.67
N GLU A 321 9.93 -6.05 -17.34
CA GLU A 321 9.14 -5.18 -16.46
C GLU A 321 9.43 -3.69 -16.69
N LEU A 322 10.71 -3.31 -16.86
CA LEU A 322 11.07 -1.94 -17.25
C LEU A 322 10.41 -1.53 -18.57
N GLN A 323 10.38 -2.43 -19.56
CA GLN A 323 9.70 -2.17 -20.83
C GLN A 323 8.18 -2.00 -20.64
N VAL A 324 7.55 -2.74 -19.71
CA VAL A 324 6.13 -2.58 -19.39
C VAL A 324 5.85 -1.16 -18.88
N TYR A 325 6.70 -0.62 -18.00
CA TYR A 325 6.57 0.77 -17.53
C TYR A 325 6.70 1.78 -18.66
N MET A 326 7.69 1.59 -19.53
CA MET A 326 7.89 2.44 -20.70
C MET A 326 6.68 2.39 -21.63
N LYS A 327 6.15 1.20 -21.95
CA LYS A 327 4.94 1.06 -22.76
C LYS A 327 3.74 1.77 -22.12
N ARG A 328 3.47 1.47 -20.84
CA ARG A 328 2.33 2.05 -20.12
C ARG A 328 2.39 3.58 -20.07
N HIS A 329 3.58 4.17 -19.97
CA HIS A 329 3.75 5.62 -20.05
C HIS A 329 3.70 6.15 -21.48
N PHE A 330 4.60 5.72 -22.36
CA PHE A 330 4.81 6.36 -23.65
C PHE A 330 3.71 6.07 -24.67
N GLU A 331 3.08 4.89 -24.63
CA GLU A 331 1.97 4.54 -25.55
C GLU A 331 0.65 5.23 -25.15
N ASN A 332 0.45 5.52 -23.86
CA ASN A 332 -0.83 6.04 -23.36
C ASN A 332 -0.80 7.51 -22.93
N ASN A 333 0.32 7.97 -22.33
CA ASN A 333 0.39 9.19 -21.55
C ASN A 333 1.55 10.14 -21.94
N ALA A 334 2.32 9.83 -22.99
CA ALA A 334 3.44 10.69 -23.43
C ALA A 334 3.03 12.13 -23.76
N LEU A 335 1.81 12.32 -24.26
CA LEU A 335 1.26 13.62 -24.67
C LEU A 335 0.42 14.28 -23.57
N ALA A 336 0.48 13.79 -22.33
CA ALA A 336 -0.29 14.34 -21.24
C ALA A 336 0.05 15.83 -20.99
N SER A 337 -0.98 16.63 -20.72
CA SER A 337 -0.83 18.06 -20.46
C SER A 337 -0.38 18.35 -19.03
N GLN A 338 -0.70 17.47 -18.09
CA GLN A 338 -0.29 17.60 -16.70
C GLN A 338 1.12 17.05 -16.45
N SER A 339 1.80 17.75 -15.54
CA SER A 339 3.00 17.27 -14.86
C SER A 339 2.71 16.12 -13.90
N LEU A 340 3.77 15.51 -13.39
CA LEU A 340 3.65 14.43 -12.41
C LEU A 340 3.10 14.94 -11.07
N ALA A 341 3.53 16.13 -10.65
CA ALA A 341 3.03 16.79 -9.44
C ALA A 341 1.55 17.17 -9.55
N GLU A 342 1.11 17.73 -10.70
CA GLU A 342 -0.30 18.03 -10.94
C GLU A 342 -1.16 16.77 -10.95
N SER A 343 -0.70 15.68 -11.59
CA SER A 343 -1.43 14.41 -11.56
C SER A 343 -1.48 13.78 -10.17
N SER A 344 -0.48 13.99 -9.31
CA SER A 344 -0.53 13.62 -7.88
C SER A 344 -1.61 14.40 -7.15
N PHE A 345 -1.62 15.71 -7.29
CA PHE A 345 -2.59 16.59 -6.64
C PHE A 345 -4.04 16.24 -7.05
N ASP A 346 -4.24 15.99 -8.34
CA ASP A 346 -5.55 15.68 -8.93
C ASP A 346 -6.00 14.23 -8.73
N LEU A 347 -5.27 13.37 -8.01
CA LEU A 347 -5.75 12.01 -7.70
C LEU A 347 -7.13 12.04 -7.02
N TRP A 348 -7.36 13.01 -6.13
CA TRP A 348 -8.66 13.20 -5.48
C TRP A 348 -9.79 13.58 -6.43
N LEU A 349 -9.46 14.20 -7.56
CA LEU A 349 -10.42 14.62 -8.57
C LEU A 349 -10.66 13.53 -9.62
N ASP A 350 -9.58 12.97 -10.16
CA ASP A 350 -9.68 12.01 -11.26
C ASP A 350 -9.89 10.57 -10.79
N GLY A 351 -9.57 10.29 -9.52
CA GLY A 351 -9.40 8.96 -8.99
C GLY A 351 -8.50 8.11 -9.89
N TYR A 352 -8.79 6.82 -9.90
CA TYR A 352 -8.03 5.82 -10.65
C TYR A 352 -8.80 5.30 -11.87
N GLU A 353 -9.88 5.97 -12.26
CA GLU A 353 -10.62 5.68 -13.48
C GLU A 353 -9.90 6.25 -14.71
N LYS A 354 -10.30 5.74 -15.88
CA LYS A 354 -9.83 6.25 -17.16
C LYS A 354 -10.38 7.66 -17.39
N GLY A 355 -9.51 8.65 -17.38
CA GLY A 355 -9.86 10.04 -17.68
C GLY A 355 -9.99 10.33 -19.18
N ILE A 356 -10.12 11.61 -19.51
CA ILE A 356 -10.04 12.08 -20.90
C ILE A 356 -8.61 11.88 -21.46
N PRO A 357 -8.45 11.70 -22.78
CA PRO A 357 -7.12 11.57 -23.38
C PRO A 357 -6.20 12.74 -23.08
N HIS A 358 -4.91 12.46 -22.92
CA HIS A 358 -3.82 13.46 -22.87
C HIS A 358 -3.95 14.52 -21.75
N ARG A 359 -4.66 14.20 -20.67
CA ARG A 359 -4.76 15.06 -19.48
C ARG A 359 -3.70 14.70 -18.44
N LYS A 360 -3.80 13.52 -17.83
CA LYS A 360 -2.99 13.09 -16.68
C LYS A 360 -1.89 12.09 -17.04
N VAL A 361 -0.89 11.97 -16.19
CA VAL A 361 0.12 10.90 -16.21
C VAL A 361 -0.10 9.96 -15.03
N SER A 362 0.40 8.73 -15.15
CA SER A 362 0.37 7.75 -14.05
C SER A 362 1.47 8.06 -13.03
N VAL A 363 1.08 8.28 -11.76
CA VAL A 363 2.03 8.44 -10.64
C VAL A 363 2.86 7.18 -10.39
N TYR A 364 2.39 6.02 -10.84
CA TYR A 364 3.12 4.75 -10.83
C TYR A 364 4.12 4.68 -11.99
N HIS A 365 3.64 4.77 -13.25
CA HIS A 365 4.49 4.48 -14.41
C HIS A 365 5.44 5.63 -14.74
N LYS A 366 4.95 6.89 -14.78
CA LYS A 366 5.87 8.03 -14.94
C LYS A 366 6.75 8.18 -13.69
N GLY A 367 6.18 7.94 -12.51
CA GLY A 367 6.92 7.93 -11.24
C GLY A 367 8.10 6.96 -11.23
N ALA A 368 7.89 5.71 -11.65
CA ALA A 368 8.96 4.71 -11.74
C ALA A 368 10.07 5.13 -12.73
N LEU A 369 9.69 5.73 -13.86
CA LEU A 369 10.67 6.21 -14.84
C LEU A 369 11.50 7.38 -14.31
N VAL A 370 10.91 8.33 -13.58
CA VAL A 370 11.67 9.43 -12.96
C VAL A 370 12.50 8.98 -11.75
N ALA A 371 12.07 7.93 -11.05
CA ALA A 371 12.86 7.26 -10.02
C ALA A 371 14.09 6.56 -10.64
N LEU A 372 13.90 5.84 -11.74
CA LEU A 372 14.99 5.22 -12.51
C LEU A 372 15.99 6.25 -13.06
N ILE A 373 15.51 7.37 -13.62
CA ILE A 373 16.36 8.47 -14.09
C ILE A 373 17.22 8.99 -12.94
N LEU A 374 16.61 9.26 -11.78
CA LEU A 374 17.33 9.77 -10.62
C LEU A 374 18.35 8.77 -10.09
N ASP A 375 17.98 7.50 -9.92
CA ASP A 375 18.87 6.44 -9.44
C ASP A 375 20.12 6.30 -10.31
N LEU A 376 19.94 6.18 -11.64
CA LEU A 376 21.05 6.02 -12.57
C LEU A 376 21.90 7.29 -12.68
N TYR A 377 21.30 8.47 -12.58
CA TYR A 377 22.02 9.73 -12.56
C TYR A 377 22.93 9.84 -11.32
N LEU A 378 22.40 9.56 -10.13
CA LEU A 378 23.18 9.58 -8.88
C LEU A 378 24.33 8.57 -8.93
N ARG A 379 24.06 7.34 -9.40
CA ARG A 379 25.09 6.31 -9.57
C ARG A 379 26.18 6.73 -10.55
N LYS A 380 25.80 7.29 -11.70
CA LYS A 380 26.77 7.76 -12.71
C LYS A 380 27.65 8.88 -12.17
N LYS A 381 27.05 9.84 -11.46
CA LYS A 381 27.78 10.99 -10.91
C LYS A 381 28.75 10.59 -9.81
N SER A 382 28.34 9.68 -8.95
CA SER A 382 29.09 9.23 -7.77
C SER A 382 29.93 7.97 -8.01
N ASN A 383 29.96 7.43 -9.24
CA ASN A 383 30.56 6.12 -9.54
C ASN A 383 30.04 4.99 -8.61
N HIS A 384 28.71 4.97 -8.42
CA HIS A 384 27.93 4.06 -7.56
C HIS A 384 28.11 4.24 -6.05
N GLU A 385 28.78 5.30 -5.58
CA GLU A 385 28.86 5.61 -4.14
C GLU A 385 27.53 6.13 -3.57
N SER A 386 26.64 6.65 -4.41
CA SER A 386 25.31 7.12 -4.03
C SER A 386 24.27 6.78 -5.08
N SER A 387 23.04 6.60 -4.63
CA SER A 387 21.92 6.11 -5.44
C SER A 387 20.58 6.59 -4.87
N LEU A 388 19.47 6.18 -5.49
CA LEU A 388 18.16 6.36 -4.88
C LEU A 388 18.06 5.59 -3.54
N ASP A 389 18.85 4.53 -3.36
CA ASP A 389 18.89 3.78 -2.09
C ASP A 389 19.31 4.73 -0.96
N THR A 390 20.36 5.52 -1.20
CA THR A 390 20.86 6.54 -0.27
C THR A 390 19.79 7.60 0.04
N VAL A 391 19.03 8.04 -0.97
CA VAL A 391 17.94 9.00 -0.80
C VAL A 391 16.87 8.43 0.14
N MET A 392 16.41 7.20 -0.11
CA MET A 392 15.37 6.57 0.70
C MET A 392 15.86 6.29 2.13
N GLN A 393 17.13 5.91 2.31
CA GLN A 393 17.73 5.74 3.63
C GLN A 393 17.78 7.05 4.41
N VAL A 394 18.17 8.17 3.79
CA VAL A 394 18.18 9.48 4.44
C VAL A 394 16.75 9.93 4.78
N LEU A 395 15.79 9.76 3.88
CA LEU A 395 14.38 10.04 4.15
C LEU A 395 13.83 9.19 5.32
N TRP A 396 14.21 7.92 5.36
CA TRP A 396 13.90 7.02 6.46
C TRP A 396 14.45 7.55 7.79
N GLN A 397 15.75 7.85 7.87
CA GLN A 397 16.36 8.30 9.12
C GLN A 397 15.85 9.68 9.58
N HIS A 398 15.62 10.61 8.65
CA HIS A 398 15.23 11.99 8.99
C HIS A 398 13.74 12.16 9.24
N PHE A 399 12.88 11.44 8.50
CA PHE A 399 11.43 11.68 8.51
C PHE A 399 10.61 10.44 8.85
N GLY A 400 11.00 9.28 8.32
CA GLY A 400 10.26 8.03 8.50
C GLY A 400 10.33 7.47 9.91
N LYS A 401 11.53 7.25 10.43
CA LYS A 401 11.80 6.69 11.75
C LYS A 401 11.35 7.60 12.90
N PRO A 402 11.57 8.94 12.86
CA PRO A 402 10.99 9.85 13.83
C PRO A 402 9.49 10.06 13.65
N PHE A 403 8.95 9.65 12.50
CA PHE A 403 7.55 9.78 12.08
C PHE A 403 7.01 11.21 12.20
N ILE A 404 7.71 12.15 11.57
CA ILE A 404 7.37 13.60 11.57
C ILE A 404 6.80 14.10 10.23
N GLY A 405 6.89 13.27 9.19
CA GLY A 405 6.48 13.60 7.83
C GLY A 405 7.47 14.52 7.10
N TYR A 406 7.52 14.43 5.77
CA TYR A 406 8.38 15.26 4.92
C TYR A 406 7.56 16.20 4.03
N THR A 407 8.13 17.35 3.66
CA THR A 407 7.57 18.24 2.64
C THR A 407 8.21 18.00 1.27
N VAL A 408 7.59 18.51 0.19
CA VAL A 408 8.21 18.53 -1.15
C VAL A 408 9.63 19.11 -1.11
N GLU A 409 9.85 20.17 -0.34
CA GLU A 409 11.15 20.83 -0.25
C GLU A 409 12.18 19.98 0.51
N ASP A 410 11.75 19.24 1.54
CA ASP A 410 12.61 18.28 2.24
C ASP A 410 13.11 17.19 1.30
N TYR A 411 12.22 16.62 0.49
CA TYR A 411 12.60 15.62 -0.52
C TYR A 411 13.62 16.19 -1.51
N LYS A 412 13.38 17.41 -2.02
CA LYS A 412 14.31 18.08 -2.93
C LYS A 412 15.68 18.29 -2.29
N ASN A 413 15.70 18.78 -1.05
CA ASN A 413 16.94 19.05 -0.32
C ASN A 413 17.76 17.77 -0.10
N VAL A 414 17.12 16.67 0.32
CA VAL A 414 17.79 15.38 0.48
C VAL A 414 18.39 14.89 -0.84
N VAL A 415 17.62 14.96 -1.93
CA VAL A 415 18.09 14.54 -3.25
C VAL A 415 19.28 15.38 -3.72
N GLU A 416 19.22 16.71 -3.55
CA GLU A 416 20.28 17.62 -3.98
C GLU A 416 21.53 17.55 -3.10
N GLU A 417 21.37 17.28 -1.80
CA GLU A 417 22.48 17.01 -0.88
C GLU A 417 23.25 15.77 -1.33
N ILE A 418 22.55 14.68 -1.62
CA ILE A 418 23.15 13.42 -2.08
C ILE A 418 23.76 13.58 -3.48
N ALA A 419 23.10 14.35 -4.36
CA ALA A 419 23.66 14.67 -5.66
C ALA A 419 24.90 15.58 -5.56
N GLY A 420 25.05 16.35 -4.48
CA GLY A 420 26.07 17.38 -4.34
C GLY A 420 25.91 18.55 -5.31
N GLU A 421 24.72 18.72 -5.91
CA GLU A 421 24.37 19.87 -6.77
C GLU A 421 22.86 20.11 -6.84
N LYS A 422 22.47 21.30 -7.29
CA LYS A 422 21.07 21.61 -7.61
C LYS A 422 20.61 20.82 -8.82
N LEU A 423 19.41 20.25 -8.75
CA LEU A 423 18.82 19.45 -9.82
C LEU A 423 17.63 20.15 -10.48
N ASP A 424 17.77 21.44 -10.78
CA ASP A 424 16.72 22.25 -11.43
C ASP A 424 16.15 21.57 -12.69
N TRP A 425 17.01 20.90 -13.47
CA TRP A 425 16.60 20.15 -14.65
C TRP A 425 15.66 18.98 -14.30
N TYR A 426 15.93 18.24 -13.21
CA TYR A 426 15.11 17.11 -12.79
C TYR A 426 13.76 17.60 -12.28
N TRP A 427 13.76 18.60 -11.41
CA TRP A 427 12.53 19.18 -10.87
C TRP A 427 11.66 19.75 -11.98
N LYS A 428 12.24 20.55 -12.87
CA LYS A 428 11.51 21.16 -13.96
C LYS A 428 11.04 20.11 -14.96
N GLU A 429 11.95 19.37 -15.58
CA GLU A 429 11.64 18.55 -16.74
C GLU A 429 10.97 17.21 -16.37
N CYS A 430 11.24 16.66 -15.20
CA CYS A 430 10.71 15.35 -14.81
C CYS A 430 9.46 15.42 -13.91
N ILE A 431 9.39 16.40 -13.00
CA ILE A 431 8.38 16.44 -11.92
C ILE A 431 7.30 17.49 -12.14
N PHE A 432 7.68 18.76 -12.28
CA PHE A 432 6.77 19.92 -12.23
C PHE A 432 6.32 20.44 -13.61
N THR A 433 6.77 19.83 -14.70
CA THR A 433 6.27 20.14 -16.05
C THR A 433 5.91 18.86 -16.82
N ASN A 434 5.36 19.05 -18.01
CA ASN A 434 4.99 17.99 -18.94
C ASN A 434 6.02 17.78 -20.06
N GLU A 435 7.27 18.20 -19.86
CA GLU A 435 8.34 17.96 -20.83
C GLU A 435 8.49 16.44 -21.13
N PRO A 436 8.73 16.05 -22.39
CA PRO A 436 8.89 14.65 -22.75
C PRO A 436 10.08 13.99 -22.04
N LEU A 437 9.86 12.85 -21.39
CA LEU A 437 10.89 12.13 -20.64
C LEU A 437 11.90 11.36 -21.51
N GLU A 438 11.60 11.14 -22.79
CA GLU A 438 12.36 10.22 -23.65
C GLU A 438 13.87 10.50 -23.64
N THR A 439 14.27 11.76 -23.81
CA THR A 439 15.68 12.15 -23.85
C THR A 439 16.38 11.87 -22.53
N ARG A 440 15.80 12.32 -21.39
CA ARG A 440 16.37 12.09 -20.06
C ARG A 440 16.45 10.61 -19.70
N LEU A 441 15.41 9.86 -20.06
CA LEU A 441 15.37 8.42 -19.84
C LEU A 441 16.48 7.71 -20.64
N ASN A 442 16.64 8.00 -21.92
CA ASN A 442 17.68 7.38 -22.74
C ASN A 442 19.11 7.82 -22.32
N GLU A 443 19.30 9.06 -21.88
CA GLU A 443 20.57 9.51 -21.28
C GLU A 443 20.95 8.70 -20.05
N ALA A 444 19.98 8.41 -19.18
CA ALA A 444 20.16 7.58 -17.99
C ALA A 444 20.41 6.10 -18.36
N LEU A 445 19.56 5.51 -19.20
CA LEU A 445 19.65 4.11 -19.64
C LEU A 445 20.98 3.78 -20.33
N ALA A 446 21.52 4.73 -21.12
CA ALA A 446 22.79 4.54 -21.82
C ALA A 446 23.96 4.25 -20.85
N PHE A 447 23.91 4.75 -19.61
CA PHE A 447 24.92 4.48 -18.59
C PHE A 447 25.05 2.98 -18.28
N VAL A 448 23.93 2.25 -18.32
CA VAL A 448 23.83 0.82 -18.00
C VAL A 448 23.59 -0.04 -19.25
N GLY A 449 23.88 0.51 -20.43
CA GLY A 449 23.81 -0.22 -21.70
C GLY A 449 22.39 -0.65 -22.06
N LEU A 450 21.41 0.19 -21.73
CA LEU A 450 20.03 0.03 -22.14
C LEU A 450 19.65 1.18 -23.09
N GLN A 451 18.72 0.93 -24.00
CA GLN A 451 18.18 1.96 -24.89
C GLN A 451 16.71 1.70 -25.18
N MET A 452 15.86 2.67 -24.88
CA MET A 452 14.47 2.66 -25.30
C MET A 452 14.39 3.19 -26.74
N THR A 453 13.70 2.44 -27.59
CA THR A 453 13.39 2.82 -28.97
C THR A 453 11.89 2.99 -29.12
N ILE A 454 11.48 4.13 -29.68
CA ILE A 454 10.11 4.38 -30.11
C ILE A 454 10.05 4.18 -31.63
N PHE A 455 9.29 3.18 -32.07
CA PHE A 455 9.11 2.91 -33.49
C PHE A 455 8.10 3.88 -34.12
N SER A 456 8.12 3.99 -35.45
CA SER A 456 7.20 4.86 -36.20
C SER A 456 5.71 4.53 -36.02
N ASN A 457 5.40 3.30 -35.60
CA ASN A 457 4.05 2.86 -35.26
C ASN A 457 3.67 3.11 -33.79
N GLY A 458 4.52 3.78 -33.02
CA GLY A 458 4.33 4.08 -31.60
C GLY A 458 4.76 2.98 -30.64
N ASN A 459 5.14 1.79 -31.14
CA ASN A 459 5.56 0.70 -30.27
C ASN A 459 6.85 1.06 -29.53
N ILE A 460 6.92 0.65 -28.26
CA ILE A 460 8.10 0.83 -27.42
C ILE A 460 8.85 -0.49 -27.26
N GLN A 461 10.17 -0.43 -27.39
CA GLN A 461 11.05 -1.55 -27.07
C GLN A 461 12.25 -1.09 -26.25
N LEU A 462 12.59 -1.84 -25.20
CA LEU A 462 13.81 -1.66 -24.43
C LEU A 462 14.86 -2.65 -24.93
N ASN A 463 16.00 -2.13 -25.40
CA ASN A 463 17.08 -2.92 -25.98
C ASN A 463 18.27 -2.96 -25.04
N VAL A 464 18.81 -4.14 -24.81
CA VAL A 464 20.10 -4.33 -24.14
C VAL A 464 21.22 -4.18 -25.16
N GLN A 465 22.09 -3.20 -24.96
CA GLN A 465 23.21 -2.89 -25.85
C GLN A 465 24.39 -3.82 -25.56
N ASP A 466 25.09 -4.21 -26.63
CA ASP A 466 26.35 -4.95 -26.54
C ASP A 466 27.52 -3.98 -26.31
N ASP A 467 27.54 -3.39 -25.10
CA ASP A 467 28.63 -2.54 -24.61
C ASP A 467 29.16 -3.13 -23.29
N PHE A 468 30.40 -3.63 -23.32
CA PHE A 468 31.04 -4.22 -22.16
C PHE A 468 31.18 -3.25 -20.98
N ARG A 469 31.52 -1.97 -21.23
CA ARG A 469 31.69 -0.99 -20.14
C ARG A 469 30.36 -0.67 -19.49
N ALA A 470 29.32 -0.53 -20.30
CA ALA A 470 27.97 -0.25 -19.81
C ALA A 470 27.35 -1.46 -19.12
N LYS A 471 27.65 -2.69 -19.57
CA LYS A 471 27.31 -3.92 -18.86
C LYS A 471 27.90 -3.95 -17.45
N VAL A 472 29.17 -3.59 -17.27
CA VAL A 472 29.77 -3.51 -15.92
C VAL A 472 29.02 -2.54 -15.01
N GLN A 473 28.50 -1.42 -15.55
CA GLN A 473 27.68 -0.50 -14.76
C GLN A 473 26.30 -1.10 -14.42
N ARG A 474 25.71 -1.85 -15.35
CA ARG A 474 24.45 -2.57 -15.13
C ARG A 474 24.60 -3.64 -14.06
N ASP A 475 25.69 -4.42 -14.10
CA ASP A 475 25.97 -5.47 -13.12
C ASP A 475 26.10 -4.86 -11.71
N LYS A 476 26.78 -3.70 -11.56
CA LYS A 476 26.85 -2.95 -10.30
C LYS A 476 25.50 -2.36 -9.85
N TRP A 477 24.69 -1.90 -10.79
CA TRP A 477 23.36 -1.39 -10.48
C TRP A 477 22.43 -2.48 -9.96
N LEU A 478 22.52 -3.68 -10.53
CA LEU A 478 21.69 -4.85 -10.17
C LEU A 478 22.33 -5.74 -9.09
N GLU A 479 23.47 -5.33 -8.53
CA GLU A 479 24.15 -6.04 -7.46
C GLU A 479 23.27 -6.07 -6.20
N THR A 480 23.23 -7.25 -5.55
CA THR A 480 22.52 -7.45 -4.29
C THR A 480 23.18 -6.66 -3.16
N ARG A 481 22.39 -6.11 -2.25
CA ARG A 481 22.87 -5.57 -0.98
C ARG A 481 23.01 -6.63 0.11
N GLN A 482 22.67 -7.88 -0.18
CA GLN A 482 22.83 -8.99 0.75
C GLN A 482 24.30 -9.27 0.98
N VAL A 483 24.67 -9.35 2.26
CA VAL A 483 25.88 -10.04 2.69
C VAL A 483 25.40 -11.40 3.18
N LEU A 484 25.50 -12.43 2.34
CA LEU A 484 25.11 -13.78 2.72
C LEU A 484 26.11 -14.31 3.76
N SER A 485 25.61 -14.87 4.85
CA SER A 485 26.43 -15.71 5.73
C SER A 485 26.58 -17.11 5.12
N GLU A 486 27.65 -17.84 5.46
CA GLU A 486 27.88 -19.21 4.94
C GLU A 486 26.70 -20.16 5.23
N GLU A 487 25.96 -19.97 6.33
CA GLU A 487 24.76 -20.75 6.66
C GLU A 487 23.55 -20.40 5.77
N GLU A 488 23.52 -19.21 5.16
CA GLU A 488 22.44 -18.73 4.28
C GLU A 488 22.70 -18.98 2.79
N GLU A 489 23.93 -19.31 2.39
CA GLU A 489 24.26 -19.72 1.01
C GLU A 489 23.86 -21.17 0.70
N GLU A 490 23.65 -22.00 1.73
CA GLU A 490 23.31 -23.42 1.60
C GLU A 490 21.78 -23.73 1.60
N GLU A 491 20.92 -22.74 1.90
CA GLU A 491 19.44 -22.82 1.84
C GLU A 491 18.84 -22.22 0.54
#